data_AF-A0A4Q1T192-F1
#
_entry.id   AF-A0A4Q1T192-F1
#
_cell.length_a   1.000
_cell.length_b   1.000
_cell.length_c   1.000
_cell.angle_alpha   90.00
_cell.angle_beta   90.00
_cell.angle_gamma   90.00
#
_symmetry.space_group_name_H-M   'P 1'
#
loop_
_entity.id
_entity.type
_entity.pdbx_description
1 polymer ?
#
loop_
_entity_poly.entity_id
_entity_poly.type
_entity_poly.pdbx_seq_one_letter_code
_entity_poly.pdbx_strand_id
1 'polypeptide(L)'
;MKNNIRAKLSYFDYRGRTLYTPALCANNQLHYDLYNKGLLDGSLVTFNNRPAVVASADVSGIEMKGKPLDVWIAEVQALILAQRGMPLQHGIADRLRESLVSSYLLNSCLCVAEVKTQQGIEYYLVTKSPAVLSVYQSQLAPVTRKKGFDQFQVQCSNRYDELAKGSFSAVRVIRDVDGVHLKSRTLGSRSARHLLPYYAVNNYAAAVVRYFSKQKVKLVFSQNGVIQDLITTFNIHTVADWKGVTVAEAQKAVEADWLNPLSLGYLNLPDLSLRGQFVPVPLLHLHEIEPCV
;
A
#
# COMPACT_ATOMS: atom_id res chain seq x y z
N MET A 1 -20.54 1.70 -30.48
CA MET A 1 -19.30 1.86 -29.68
C MET A 1 -19.43 2.69 -28.39
N LYS A 2 -20.34 3.70 -28.27
CA LYS A 2 -20.42 4.58 -27.08
C LYS A 2 -20.82 3.87 -25.75
N ASN A 3 -21.65 2.82 -25.78
CA ASN A 3 -22.10 2.13 -24.56
C ASN A 3 -21.01 1.32 -23.85
N ASN A 4 -20.00 0.82 -24.59
CA ASN A 4 -18.97 -0.04 -24.02
C ASN A 4 -17.88 0.75 -23.27
N ILE A 5 -17.68 2.03 -23.61
CA ILE A 5 -16.72 2.91 -22.94
C ILE A 5 -17.27 3.40 -21.59
N ARG A 6 -18.55 3.78 -21.54
CA ARG A 6 -19.19 4.25 -20.29
C ARG A 6 -19.17 3.18 -19.19
N ALA A 7 -19.51 1.93 -19.53
CA ALA A 7 -19.48 0.83 -18.57
C ALA A 7 -18.07 0.54 -18.05
N LYS A 8 -17.04 0.69 -18.90
CA LYS A 8 -15.63 0.59 -18.50
C LYS A 8 -15.27 1.71 -17.53
N LEU A 9 -15.48 2.96 -17.90
CA LEU A 9 -15.18 4.11 -17.03
C LEU A 9 -15.84 3.98 -15.66
N SER A 10 -17.11 3.58 -15.60
CA SER A 10 -17.80 3.39 -14.32
C SER A 10 -17.20 2.35 -13.38
N TYR A 11 -16.48 1.36 -13.90
CA TYR A 11 -15.82 0.32 -13.10
C TYR A 11 -14.54 0.86 -12.41
N PHE A 12 -13.83 1.77 -13.09
CA PHE A 12 -12.57 2.33 -12.65
C PHE A 12 -12.72 3.71 -11.96
N ASP A 13 -13.82 4.42 -12.18
CA ASP A 13 -14.05 5.75 -11.63
C ASP A 13 -14.44 5.71 -10.16
N TYR A 14 -13.74 6.51 -9.36
CA TYR A 14 -14.01 6.70 -7.94
C TYR A 14 -15.31 7.47 -7.70
N ARG A 15 -16.24 6.89 -6.93
CA ARG A 15 -17.49 7.57 -6.51
C ARG A 15 -17.40 7.92 -5.03
N GLY A 16 -17.08 9.18 -4.72
CA GLY A 16 -16.87 9.61 -3.33
C GLY A 16 -18.08 9.40 -2.41
N ARG A 17 -17.91 8.58 -1.37
CA ARG A 17 -18.74 8.52 -0.14
C ARG A 17 -17.86 8.13 1.06
N THR A 18 -18.27 8.53 2.26
CA THR A 18 -17.55 8.34 3.53
C THR A 18 -17.42 6.87 3.89
N LEU A 19 -16.22 6.38 4.25
CA LEU A 19 -16.01 5.06 4.91
C LEU A 19 -14.57 4.86 5.43
N TYR A 20 -14.41 3.84 6.27
CA TYR A 20 -13.21 3.32 6.94
C TYR A 20 -11.88 3.42 6.16
N THR A 21 -10.79 3.84 6.80
CA THR A 21 -9.55 4.31 6.14
C THR A 21 -8.87 3.32 5.18
N PRO A 22 -8.80 2.01 5.47
CA PRO A 22 -8.39 1.01 4.48
C PRO A 22 -9.40 0.83 3.34
N ALA A 23 -10.71 0.88 3.62
CA ALA A 23 -11.78 0.69 2.64
C ALA A 23 -12.15 1.96 1.85
N LEU A 24 -11.51 3.10 2.14
CA LEU A 24 -11.77 4.39 1.46
C LEU A 24 -11.74 4.28 -0.06
N CYS A 25 -10.95 3.34 -0.58
CA CYS A 25 -10.70 3.19 -2.01
C CYS A 25 -11.69 2.22 -2.67
N ALA A 26 -12.41 1.40 -1.89
CA ALA A 26 -13.38 0.41 -2.36
C ALA A 26 -14.68 1.02 -2.93
N ASN A 27 -14.74 2.34 -3.05
CA ASN A 27 -15.85 3.07 -3.65
C ASN A 27 -15.75 3.14 -5.19
N ASN A 28 -14.76 2.48 -5.81
CA ASN A 28 -14.85 2.01 -7.19
C ASN A 28 -14.84 0.48 -7.21
N GLN A 29 -15.45 -0.10 -8.25
CA GLN A 29 -15.63 -1.54 -8.33
C GLN A 29 -14.29 -2.27 -8.41
N LEU A 30 -13.31 -1.72 -9.14
CA LEU A 30 -11.97 -2.29 -9.22
C LEU A 30 -11.34 -2.50 -7.83
N HIS A 31 -11.24 -1.46 -7.01
CA HIS A 31 -10.59 -1.56 -5.71
C HIS A 31 -11.39 -2.42 -4.74
N TYR A 32 -12.73 -2.45 -4.85
CA TYR A 32 -13.57 -3.37 -4.08
C TYR A 32 -13.25 -4.83 -4.42
N ASP A 33 -13.18 -5.17 -5.71
CA ASP A 33 -12.88 -6.52 -6.17
C ASP A 33 -11.47 -6.95 -5.74
N LEU A 34 -10.48 -6.06 -5.87
CA LEU A 34 -9.10 -6.34 -5.43
C LEU A 34 -8.98 -6.45 -3.91
N TYR A 35 -9.71 -5.63 -3.16
CA TYR A 35 -9.77 -5.72 -1.70
C TYR A 35 -10.32 -7.07 -1.26
N ASN A 36 -11.45 -7.50 -1.82
CA ASN A 36 -12.06 -8.79 -1.50
C ASN A 36 -11.18 -9.95 -1.91
N LYS A 37 -10.55 -9.89 -3.09
CA LYS A 37 -9.60 -10.92 -3.53
C LYS A 37 -8.43 -11.06 -2.54
N GLY A 38 -7.81 -9.95 -2.14
CA GLY A 38 -6.73 -9.97 -1.15
C GLY A 38 -7.18 -10.51 0.22
N LEU A 39 -8.41 -10.21 0.65
CA LEU A 39 -8.97 -10.77 1.89
C LEU A 39 -9.22 -12.28 1.80
N LEU A 40 -9.82 -12.76 0.71
CA LEU A 40 -10.22 -14.15 0.54
C LEU A 40 -9.02 -15.06 0.30
N ASP A 41 -8.09 -14.63 -0.56
CA ASP A 41 -6.92 -15.42 -0.93
C ASP A 41 -5.79 -15.30 0.13
N GLY A 42 -5.87 -14.32 1.02
CA GLY A 42 -4.80 -14.01 1.97
C GLY A 42 -3.50 -13.56 1.28
N SER A 43 -3.60 -13.05 0.05
CA SER A 43 -2.46 -12.74 -0.80
C SER A 43 -2.19 -11.24 -0.93
N LEU A 44 -0.92 -10.88 -1.13
CA LEU A 44 -0.55 -9.52 -1.48
C LEU A 44 -0.80 -9.28 -2.98
N VAL A 45 -1.84 -8.50 -3.29
CA VAL A 45 -2.09 -8.05 -4.66
C VAL A 45 -1.08 -6.96 -5.04
N THR A 46 -0.24 -7.21 -6.06
CA THR A 46 0.80 -6.30 -6.54
C THR A 46 0.50 -5.73 -7.92
N PHE A 47 1.21 -4.67 -8.30
CA PHE A 47 1.10 -3.99 -9.59
C PHE A 47 2.49 -3.75 -10.18
N ASN A 48 2.56 -3.59 -11.51
CA ASN A 48 3.77 -3.29 -12.28
C ASN A 48 4.87 -4.36 -12.14
N ASN A 49 4.52 -5.65 -12.19
CA ASN A 49 5.47 -6.77 -12.22
C ASN A 49 6.52 -6.69 -11.11
N ARG A 50 6.08 -6.37 -9.90
CA ARG A 50 6.94 -6.35 -8.72
C ARG A 50 7.55 -7.75 -8.50
N PRO A 51 8.81 -7.86 -8.03
CA PRO A 51 9.34 -9.14 -7.58
C PRO A 51 8.39 -9.82 -6.59
N ALA A 52 8.17 -11.12 -6.79
CA ALA A 52 7.28 -11.90 -5.96
C ALA A 52 7.77 -11.89 -4.51
N VAL A 53 6.83 -11.63 -3.59
CA VAL A 53 6.98 -11.94 -2.16
C VAL A 53 6.10 -13.13 -1.82
N VAL A 54 6.26 -13.68 -0.62
CA VAL A 54 5.41 -14.79 -0.13
C VAL A 54 3.93 -14.49 -0.37
N ALA A 55 3.23 -15.46 -0.95
CA ALA A 55 1.80 -15.38 -1.25
C ALA A 55 1.40 -14.06 -1.95
N SER A 56 2.20 -13.57 -2.91
CA SER A 56 1.84 -12.43 -3.75
C SER A 56 1.29 -12.84 -5.11
N ALA A 57 0.44 -12.00 -5.68
CA ALA A 57 -0.11 -12.16 -7.02
C ALA A 57 -0.13 -10.81 -7.74
N ASP A 58 0.43 -10.76 -8.95
CA ASP A 58 0.43 -9.54 -9.76
C ASP A 58 -0.89 -9.38 -10.53
N VAL A 59 -1.41 -8.16 -10.59
CA VAL A 59 -2.66 -7.87 -11.30
C VAL A 59 -2.57 -8.11 -12.81
N SER A 60 -1.39 -8.08 -13.42
CA SER A 60 -1.22 -8.41 -14.84
C SER A 60 -1.57 -9.87 -15.15
N GLY A 61 -1.47 -10.76 -14.14
CA GLY A 61 -1.91 -12.15 -14.25
C GLY A 61 -3.43 -12.34 -14.20
N ILE A 62 -4.20 -11.28 -13.93
CA ILE A 62 -5.66 -11.32 -13.88
C ILE A 62 -6.21 -10.90 -15.25
N GLU A 63 -6.85 -11.83 -15.95
CA GLU A 63 -7.53 -11.53 -17.21
C GLU A 63 -8.92 -10.94 -16.97
N MET A 64 -9.21 -9.83 -17.65
CA MET A 64 -10.53 -9.21 -17.69
C MET A 64 -10.92 -9.03 -19.16
N LYS A 65 -12.00 -9.67 -19.60
CA LYS A 65 -12.53 -9.52 -20.97
C LYS A 65 -11.46 -9.72 -22.07
N GLY A 66 -10.59 -10.73 -21.90
CA GLY A 66 -9.56 -11.11 -22.88
C GLY A 66 -8.32 -10.22 -22.91
N LYS A 67 -8.08 -9.38 -21.88
CA LYS A 67 -6.82 -8.65 -21.69
C LYS A 67 -6.39 -8.65 -20.22
N PRO A 68 -5.08 -8.55 -19.93
CA PRO A 68 -4.58 -8.28 -18.58
C PRO A 68 -5.19 -7.04 -17.92
N LEU A 69 -5.38 -7.07 -16.60
CA LEU A 69 -6.02 -5.99 -15.86
C LEU A 69 -5.20 -4.70 -15.83
N ASP A 70 -3.87 -4.79 -15.77
CA ASP A 70 -2.96 -3.63 -15.83
C ASP A 70 -3.08 -2.87 -17.16
N VAL A 71 -3.29 -3.58 -18.28
CA VAL A 71 -3.57 -2.99 -19.60
C VAL A 71 -4.86 -2.18 -19.54
N TRP A 72 -5.94 -2.73 -18.94
CA TRP A 72 -7.19 -2.00 -18.79
C TRP A 72 -7.05 -0.75 -17.95
N ILE A 73 -6.32 -0.84 -16.83
CA ILE A 73 -6.04 0.31 -15.96
C ILE A 73 -5.31 1.40 -16.76
N ALA A 74 -4.27 1.04 -17.51
CA ALA A 74 -3.51 2.00 -18.32
C ALA A 74 -4.34 2.66 -19.42
N GLU A 75 -5.13 1.89 -20.17
CA GLU A 75 -6.03 2.41 -21.22
C GLU A 75 -7.06 3.38 -20.63
N VAL A 76 -7.68 3.02 -19.51
CA VAL A 76 -8.71 3.85 -18.87
C VAL A 76 -8.11 5.11 -18.27
N GLN A 77 -6.94 5.03 -17.63
CA GLN A 77 -6.29 6.22 -17.10
C GLN A 77 -5.89 7.20 -18.20
N ALA A 78 -5.43 6.71 -19.35
CA ALA A 78 -5.16 7.57 -20.51
C ALA A 78 -6.44 8.30 -20.96
N LEU A 79 -7.59 7.61 -21.00
CA LEU A 79 -8.88 8.24 -21.34
C LEU A 79 -9.29 9.31 -20.32
N ILE A 80 -9.18 9.02 -19.02
CA ILE A 80 -9.52 9.97 -17.94
C ILE A 80 -8.67 11.24 -18.04
N LEU A 81 -7.37 11.09 -18.28
CA LEU A 81 -6.44 12.21 -18.39
C LEU A 81 -6.69 13.04 -19.66
N ALA A 82 -7.00 12.40 -20.80
CA ALA A 82 -7.38 13.09 -22.03
C ALA A 82 -8.67 13.91 -21.85
N GLN A 83 -9.69 13.35 -21.16
CA GLN A 83 -10.93 14.07 -20.83
C GLN A 83 -10.70 15.28 -19.92
N ARG A 84 -9.63 15.25 -19.11
CA ARG A 84 -9.20 16.37 -18.27
C ARG A 84 -8.30 17.37 -19.03
N GLY A 85 -8.19 17.25 -20.35
CA GLY A 85 -7.46 18.20 -21.21
C GLY A 85 -5.96 17.90 -21.36
N MET A 86 -5.47 16.73 -20.91
CA MET A 86 -4.06 16.37 -21.11
C MET A 86 -3.81 15.94 -22.56
N PRO A 87 -2.79 16.48 -23.25
CA PRO A 87 -2.51 16.16 -24.65
C PRO A 87 -1.81 14.80 -24.77
N LEU A 88 -2.59 13.73 -24.81
CA LEU A 88 -2.10 12.36 -24.91
C LEU A 88 -2.13 11.86 -26.37
N GLN A 89 -1.01 11.33 -26.84
CA GLN A 89 -0.88 10.72 -28.16
C GLN A 89 -1.57 9.35 -28.21
N HIS A 90 -1.94 8.90 -29.41
CA HIS A 90 -2.44 7.54 -29.62
C HIS A 90 -1.38 6.49 -29.23
N GLY A 91 -1.80 5.35 -28.66
CA GLY A 91 -0.89 4.29 -28.21
C GLY A 91 -0.09 4.59 -26.94
N ILE A 92 -0.37 5.68 -26.24
CA ILE A 92 0.37 6.04 -25.00
C ILE A 92 0.21 5.01 -23.89
N ALA A 93 -0.91 4.28 -23.87
CA ALA A 93 -1.20 3.22 -22.90
C ALA A 93 -0.20 2.06 -22.97
N ASP A 94 0.28 1.73 -24.16
CA ASP A 94 1.29 0.68 -24.34
C ASP A 94 2.69 1.19 -24.00
N ARG A 95 3.02 2.42 -24.40
CA ARG A 95 4.34 3.01 -24.18
C ARG A 95 4.62 3.39 -22.73
N LEU A 96 3.60 3.85 -22.00
CA LEU A 96 3.71 4.37 -20.63
C LEU A 96 2.86 3.58 -19.65
N ARG A 97 2.69 2.27 -19.88
CA ARG A 97 1.79 1.40 -19.11
C ARG A 97 2.00 1.54 -17.60
N GLU A 98 3.22 1.33 -17.12
CA GLU A 98 3.53 1.39 -15.68
C GLU A 98 3.30 2.78 -15.07
N SER A 99 3.66 3.84 -15.80
CA SER A 99 3.41 5.23 -15.37
C SER A 99 1.91 5.53 -15.30
N LEU A 100 1.12 5.00 -16.23
CA LEU A 100 -0.33 5.18 -16.24
C LEU A 100 -1.00 4.37 -15.12
N VAL A 101 -0.56 3.14 -14.86
CA VAL A 101 -1.00 2.37 -13.69
C VAL A 101 -0.67 3.10 -12.40
N SER A 102 0.57 3.57 -12.25
CA SER A 102 1.00 4.33 -11.07
C SER A 102 0.20 5.63 -10.89
N SER A 103 -0.03 6.36 -11.99
CA SER A 103 -0.88 7.54 -12.02
C SER A 103 -2.29 7.20 -11.57
N TYR A 104 -2.89 6.14 -12.09
CA TYR A 104 -4.21 5.70 -11.69
C TYR A 104 -4.28 5.43 -10.19
N LEU A 105 -3.39 4.58 -9.66
CA LEU A 105 -3.36 4.21 -8.24
C LEU A 105 -3.23 5.45 -7.33
N LEU A 106 -2.32 6.36 -7.64
CA LEU A 106 -2.15 7.60 -6.86
C LEU A 106 -3.41 8.48 -6.88
N ASN A 107 -4.13 8.52 -8.00
CA ASN A 107 -5.34 9.33 -8.16
C ASN A 107 -6.60 8.68 -7.58
N SER A 108 -6.61 7.36 -7.41
CA SER A 108 -7.78 6.59 -7.00
C SER A 108 -7.73 6.14 -5.55
N CYS A 109 -6.55 6.02 -4.95
CA CYS A 109 -6.39 5.44 -3.62
C CYS A 109 -5.26 6.06 -2.77
N LEU A 110 -5.19 5.63 -1.51
CA LEU A 110 -4.01 5.82 -0.65
C LEU A 110 -3.03 4.69 -0.94
N CYS A 111 -1.79 5.03 -1.30
CA CYS A 111 -0.74 4.08 -1.64
C CYS A 111 0.34 4.05 -0.55
N VAL A 112 1.01 2.90 -0.43
CA VAL A 112 2.31 2.75 0.21
C VAL A 112 3.36 2.85 -0.89
N ALA A 113 4.28 3.81 -0.77
CA ALA A 113 5.45 3.93 -1.61
C ALA A 113 6.67 3.36 -0.88
N GLU A 114 7.34 2.37 -1.48
CA GLU A 114 8.63 1.87 -1.05
C GLU A 114 9.73 2.78 -1.59
N VAL A 115 10.44 3.48 -0.71
CA VAL A 115 11.43 4.50 -1.04
C VAL A 115 12.82 4.10 -0.56
N LYS A 116 13.80 4.08 -1.48
CA LYS A 116 15.20 3.84 -1.11
C LYS A 116 15.84 5.16 -0.66
N THR A 117 16.25 5.23 0.61
CA THR A 117 17.00 6.34 1.19
C THR A 117 18.46 5.93 1.43
N GLN A 118 19.29 6.87 1.89
CA GLN A 118 20.68 6.57 2.29
C GLN A 118 20.74 5.63 3.49
N GLN A 119 19.69 5.62 4.32
CA GLN A 119 19.60 4.84 5.56
C GLN A 119 18.95 3.47 5.35
N GLY A 120 18.44 3.17 4.16
CA GLY A 120 17.78 1.90 3.85
C GLY A 120 16.49 2.09 3.07
N ILE A 121 15.53 1.21 3.29
CA ILE A 121 14.20 1.27 2.68
C ILE A 121 13.22 1.89 3.68
N GLU A 122 12.50 2.92 3.24
CA GLU A 122 11.42 3.57 3.99
C GLU A 122 10.10 3.42 3.26
N TYR A 123 9.00 3.37 4.01
CA TYR A 123 7.65 3.33 3.44
C TYR A 123 6.92 4.63 3.72
N TYR A 124 6.29 5.19 2.69
CA TYR A 124 5.48 6.41 2.82
C TYR A 124 4.04 6.15 2.41
N LEU A 125 3.08 6.63 3.21
CA LEU A 125 1.69 6.77 2.77
C LEU A 125 1.58 7.99 1.86
N VAL A 126 1.10 7.80 0.65
CA VAL A 126 1.05 8.83 -0.39
C VAL A 126 -0.25 8.77 -1.20
N THR A 127 -0.72 9.92 -1.66
CA THR A 127 -1.86 10.00 -2.58
C THR A 127 -1.80 11.27 -3.43
N LYS A 128 -2.46 11.23 -4.59
CA LYS A 128 -2.85 12.38 -5.42
C LYS A 128 -4.37 12.51 -5.51
N SER A 129 -5.14 11.81 -4.68
CA SER A 129 -6.60 11.89 -4.69
C SER A 129 -7.09 12.98 -3.72
N PRO A 130 -7.72 14.07 -4.21
CA PRO A 130 -8.29 15.09 -3.32
C PRO A 130 -9.34 14.51 -2.38
N ALA A 131 -10.13 13.54 -2.85
CA ALA A 131 -11.17 12.88 -2.07
C ALA A 131 -10.60 12.00 -0.94
N VAL A 132 -9.44 11.38 -1.15
CA VAL A 132 -8.74 10.65 -0.07
C VAL A 132 -8.16 11.65 0.93
N LEU A 133 -7.58 12.76 0.46
CA LEU A 133 -7.03 13.78 1.34
C LEU A 133 -8.09 14.44 2.23
N SER A 134 -9.30 14.69 1.71
CA SER A 134 -10.36 15.38 2.46
C SER A 134 -10.79 14.61 3.72
N VAL A 135 -10.60 13.29 3.75
CA VAL A 135 -10.89 12.44 4.92
C VAL A 135 -10.02 12.82 6.12
N TYR A 136 -8.81 13.33 5.86
CA TYR A 136 -7.87 13.72 6.91
C TYR A 136 -8.05 15.15 7.40
N GLN A 137 -8.94 15.94 6.79
CA GLN A 137 -9.08 17.37 7.07
C GLN A 137 -9.41 17.66 8.54
N SER A 138 -10.28 16.87 9.16
CA SER A 138 -10.63 17.01 10.59
C SER A 138 -9.53 16.53 11.54
N GLN A 139 -8.61 15.70 11.04
CA GLN A 139 -7.54 15.07 11.82
C GLN A 139 -6.19 15.78 11.67
N LEU A 140 -6.13 16.88 10.90
CA LEU A 140 -4.87 17.58 10.64
C LEU A 140 -4.24 18.09 11.94
N ALA A 141 -2.94 17.92 12.07
CA ALA A 141 -2.17 18.49 13.17
C ALA A 141 -2.17 20.03 13.10
N PRO A 142 -2.05 20.74 14.24
CA PRO A 142 -2.14 22.21 14.29
C PRO A 142 -1.19 22.93 13.32
N VAL A 143 0.05 22.44 13.19
CA VAL A 143 1.06 23.00 12.28
C VAL A 143 0.61 22.90 10.82
N THR A 144 -0.02 21.78 10.44
CA THR A 144 -0.51 21.55 9.08
C THR A 144 -1.74 22.39 8.78
N ARG A 145 -2.67 22.53 9.75
CA ARG A 145 -3.84 23.41 9.61
C ARG A 145 -3.45 24.85 9.29
N LYS A 146 -2.43 25.38 9.98
CA LYS A 146 -1.94 26.76 9.78
C LYS A 146 -1.41 27.01 8.36
N LYS A 147 -0.84 26.00 7.69
CA LYS A 147 -0.33 26.16 6.33
C LYS A 147 -1.42 26.12 5.25
N GLY A 148 -2.67 25.79 5.61
CA GLY A 148 -3.79 25.65 4.68
C GLY A 148 -3.82 24.26 4.01
N PHE A 149 -5.02 23.66 3.95
CA PHE A 149 -5.24 22.37 3.31
C PHE A 149 -5.19 22.47 1.77
N ASP A 150 -5.66 23.59 1.22
CA ASP A 150 -5.85 23.78 -0.22
C ASP A 150 -4.53 23.75 -1.02
N GLN A 151 -3.41 24.14 -0.41
CA GLN A 151 -2.09 24.04 -1.06
C GLN A 151 -1.72 22.60 -1.45
N PHE A 152 -2.24 21.60 -0.72
CA PHE A 152 -2.00 20.19 -1.01
C PHE A 152 -2.92 19.66 -2.10
N GLN A 153 -4.10 20.27 -2.28
CA GLN A 153 -5.00 19.94 -3.40
C GLN A 153 -4.37 20.29 -4.75
N VAL A 154 -3.60 21.38 -4.84
CA VAL A 154 -2.89 21.75 -6.08
C VAL A 154 -1.94 20.63 -6.53
N GLN A 155 -1.28 19.95 -5.59
CA GLN A 155 -0.33 18.86 -5.87
C GLN A 155 -1.00 17.56 -6.34
N CYS A 156 -2.31 17.45 -6.14
CA CYS A 156 -3.11 16.35 -6.67
C CYS A 156 -3.36 16.46 -8.18
N SER A 157 -3.08 17.62 -8.78
CA SER A 157 -3.19 17.81 -10.23
C SER A 157 -2.21 16.92 -10.99
N ASN A 158 -2.66 16.34 -12.09
CA ASN A 158 -1.82 15.52 -12.96
C ASN A 158 -1.12 16.38 -14.00
N ARG A 159 0.13 16.06 -14.29
CA ARG A 159 0.89 16.72 -15.38
C ARG A 159 1.46 15.69 -16.33
N TYR A 160 1.54 16.04 -17.62
CA TYR A 160 2.06 15.14 -18.64
C TYR A 160 3.52 14.75 -18.37
N ASP A 161 4.33 15.68 -17.87
CA ASP A 161 5.74 15.43 -17.57
C ASP A 161 5.92 14.42 -16.43
N GLU A 162 4.96 14.29 -15.51
CA GLU A 162 4.96 13.25 -14.48
C GLU A 162 4.87 11.84 -15.10
N LEU A 163 4.02 11.68 -16.12
CA LEU A 163 3.86 10.41 -16.83
C LEU A 163 5.10 10.05 -17.65
N ALA A 164 5.61 11.03 -18.39
CA ALA A 164 6.77 10.85 -19.27
C ALA A 164 8.04 10.52 -18.47
N LYS A 165 8.20 11.11 -17.27
CA LYS A 165 9.36 10.87 -16.40
C LYS A 165 9.16 9.69 -15.42
N GLY A 166 7.94 9.18 -15.27
CA GLY A 166 7.60 8.24 -14.20
C GLY A 166 7.87 8.84 -12.82
N SER A 167 7.58 10.13 -12.66
CA SER A 167 7.88 10.89 -11.45
C SER A 167 6.72 11.76 -11.04
N PHE A 168 6.06 11.42 -9.93
CA PHE A 168 4.80 12.00 -9.52
C PHE A 168 4.95 12.90 -8.30
N SER A 169 4.39 14.09 -8.36
CA SER A 169 4.20 14.95 -7.19
C SER A 169 2.98 14.44 -6.43
N ALA A 170 3.20 13.91 -5.24
CA ALA A 170 2.17 13.36 -4.38
C ALA A 170 2.19 14.01 -3.01
N VAL A 171 1.09 13.84 -2.28
CA VAL A 171 0.99 14.27 -0.89
C VAL A 171 1.28 13.08 0.00
N ARG A 172 2.36 13.17 0.79
CA ARG A 172 2.69 12.23 1.85
C ARG A 172 1.81 12.52 3.06
N VAL A 173 1.15 11.48 3.56
CA VAL A 173 0.37 11.48 4.79
C VAL A 173 1.25 10.90 5.90
N ILE A 174 1.44 11.64 6.97
CA ILE A 174 2.20 11.21 8.15
C ILE A 174 1.24 11.31 9.33
N ARG A 175 1.14 10.24 10.10
CA ARG A 175 0.37 10.22 11.35
C ARG A 175 1.35 10.24 12.50
N ASP A 176 1.05 11.03 13.52
CA ASP A 176 1.77 11.04 14.78
C ASP A 176 0.81 11.38 15.93
N VAL A 177 1.38 11.65 17.11
CA VAL A 177 0.64 11.97 18.32
C VAL A 177 -0.12 13.30 18.24
N ASP A 178 0.33 14.23 17.39
CA ASP A 178 -0.27 15.56 17.24
C ASP A 178 -1.36 15.59 16.14
N GLY A 179 -1.47 14.50 15.39
CA GLY A 179 -2.49 14.27 14.38
C GLY A 179 -1.90 13.90 13.02
N VAL A 180 -2.52 14.42 11.96
CA VAL A 180 -2.11 14.14 10.57
C VAL A 180 -1.31 15.30 9.99
N HIS A 181 -0.10 15.01 9.55
CA HIS A 181 0.74 15.91 8.79
C HIS A 181 0.71 15.58 7.30
N LEU A 182 0.57 16.62 6.49
CA LEU A 182 0.64 16.53 5.04
C LEU A 182 1.95 17.17 4.59
N LYS A 183 2.70 16.45 3.75
CA LYS A 183 3.97 16.93 3.17
C LYS A 183 4.00 16.63 1.68
N SER A 184 4.45 17.60 0.91
CA SER A 184 4.74 17.42 -0.51
C SER A 184 5.89 16.44 -0.70
N ARG A 185 5.74 15.52 -1.65
CA ARG A 185 6.80 14.56 -1.99
C ARG A 185 6.77 14.24 -3.47
N THR A 186 7.95 14.28 -4.09
CA THR A 186 8.13 13.73 -5.43
C THR A 186 8.53 12.25 -5.33
N LEU A 187 7.78 11.40 -6.00
CA LEU A 187 7.99 9.97 -6.11
C LEU A 187 8.52 9.70 -7.52
N GLY A 188 9.83 9.52 -7.68
CA GLY A 188 10.45 9.23 -8.97
C GLY A 188 10.87 7.77 -9.07
N SER A 189 11.06 7.27 -10.29
CA SER A 189 11.56 5.91 -10.56
C SER A 189 12.86 5.54 -9.82
N ARG A 190 13.72 6.53 -9.52
CA ARG A 190 14.95 6.33 -8.74
C ARG A 190 14.74 6.31 -7.23
N SER A 191 13.70 6.97 -6.72
CA SER A 191 13.46 7.14 -5.28
C SER A 191 12.37 6.23 -4.76
N ALA A 192 11.26 6.07 -5.47
CA ALA A 192 10.16 5.16 -5.16
C ALA A 192 10.19 3.97 -6.13
N ARG A 193 10.50 2.77 -5.62
CA ARG A 193 10.57 1.56 -6.44
C ARG A 193 9.20 0.97 -6.73
N HIS A 194 8.32 0.97 -5.73
CA HIS A 194 7.03 0.29 -5.81
C HIS A 194 5.93 1.14 -5.17
N LEU A 195 4.76 1.11 -5.81
CA LEU A 195 3.52 1.72 -5.31
C LEU A 195 2.48 0.61 -5.15
N LEU A 196 1.97 0.47 -3.94
CA LEU A 196 0.97 -0.54 -3.60
C LEU A 196 -0.23 0.13 -2.94
N PRO A 197 -1.47 -0.24 -3.25
CA PRO A 197 -2.61 0.25 -2.50
C PRO A 197 -2.49 -0.11 -1.02
N TYR A 198 -2.73 0.84 -0.12
CA TYR A 198 -2.59 0.64 1.32
C TYR A 198 -3.45 -0.51 1.85
N TYR A 199 -4.65 -0.67 1.30
CA TYR A 199 -5.54 -1.76 1.68
C TYR A 199 -4.99 -3.15 1.32
N ALA A 200 -4.24 -3.28 0.21
CA ALA A 200 -3.65 -4.55 -0.19
C ALA A 200 -2.55 -4.96 0.80
N VAL A 201 -1.72 -4.00 1.20
CA VAL A 201 -0.69 -4.20 2.25
C VAL A 201 -1.36 -4.56 3.58
N ASN A 202 -2.44 -3.89 3.96
CA ASN A 202 -3.15 -4.14 5.22
C ASN A 202 -3.83 -5.52 5.26
N ASN A 203 -4.47 -5.94 4.16
CA ASN A 203 -5.09 -7.27 4.06
C ASN A 203 -4.03 -8.38 4.16
N TYR A 204 -2.91 -8.20 3.47
CA TYR A 204 -1.78 -9.13 3.54
C TYR A 204 -1.20 -9.21 4.95
N ALA A 205 -0.95 -8.07 5.60
CA ALA A 205 -0.47 -8.04 6.98
C ALA A 205 -1.42 -8.77 7.94
N ALA A 206 -2.74 -8.56 7.80
CA ALA A 206 -3.74 -9.26 8.60
C ALA A 206 -3.75 -10.78 8.35
N ALA A 207 -3.51 -11.22 7.11
CA ALA A 207 -3.39 -12.64 6.77
C ALA A 207 -2.14 -13.27 7.40
N VAL A 208 -0.99 -12.59 7.29
CA VAL A 208 0.28 -12.99 7.90
C VAL A 208 0.16 -13.08 9.42
N VAL A 209 -0.40 -12.06 10.07
CA VAL A 209 -0.64 -12.06 11.54
C VAL A 209 -1.49 -13.25 11.94
N ARG A 210 -2.62 -13.47 11.26
CA ARG A 210 -3.53 -14.60 11.53
C ARG A 210 -2.84 -15.96 11.39
N TYR A 211 -1.93 -16.09 10.42
CA TYR A 211 -1.13 -17.29 10.24
C TYR A 211 -0.16 -17.49 11.42
N PHE A 212 0.58 -16.45 11.82
CA PHE A 212 1.53 -16.50 12.94
C PHE A 212 0.86 -16.66 14.31
N SER A 213 -0.39 -16.24 14.48
CA SER A 213 -1.13 -16.44 15.73
C SER A 213 -1.42 -17.92 16.03
N LYS A 214 -1.37 -18.78 15.01
CA LYS A 214 -1.72 -20.20 15.16
C LYS A 214 -0.53 -21.09 15.50
N GLN A 215 0.69 -20.67 15.18
CA GLN A 215 1.86 -21.55 15.25
C GLN A 215 3.18 -20.78 15.30
N LYS A 216 4.25 -21.50 15.64
CA LYS A 216 5.63 -21.03 15.45
C LYS A 216 6.02 -21.17 13.99
N VAL A 217 6.75 -20.19 13.48
CA VAL A 217 7.21 -20.16 12.09
C VAL A 217 8.68 -19.78 12.03
N LYS A 218 9.37 -20.33 11.04
CA LYS A 218 10.63 -19.80 10.54
C LYS A 218 10.32 -18.88 9.36
N LEU A 219 10.88 -17.69 9.39
CA LEU A 219 10.64 -16.65 8.41
C LEU A 219 11.97 -16.20 7.81
N VAL A 220 12.02 -16.07 6.49
CA VAL A 220 13.18 -15.54 5.76
C VAL A 220 12.80 -14.22 5.11
N PHE A 221 13.60 -13.18 5.33
CA PHE A 221 13.33 -11.84 4.83
C PHE A 221 14.60 -11.11 4.46
N SER A 222 14.50 -10.07 3.63
CA SER A 222 15.63 -9.18 3.36
C SER A 222 15.41 -7.80 3.98
N GLN A 223 16.43 -7.31 4.69
CA GLN A 223 16.47 -5.94 5.21
C GLN A 223 17.79 -5.31 4.83
N ASN A 224 17.73 -4.13 4.19
CA ASN A 224 18.91 -3.41 3.71
C ASN A 224 19.83 -4.26 2.80
N GLY A 225 19.26 -5.19 2.04
CA GLY A 225 19.99 -6.08 1.14
C GLY A 225 20.62 -7.31 1.80
N VAL A 226 20.46 -7.47 3.11
CA VAL A 226 20.91 -8.65 3.86
C VAL A 226 19.74 -9.60 4.07
N ILE A 227 19.93 -10.87 3.73
CA ILE A 227 18.97 -11.94 4.01
C ILE A 227 19.14 -12.35 5.47
N GLN A 228 18.03 -12.42 6.19
CA GLN A 228 17.96 -12.80 7.59
C GLN A 228 16.89 -13.87 7.79
N ASP A 229 17.09 -14.72 8.79
CA ASP A 229 16.10 -15.66 9.28
C ASP A 229 15.64 -15.32 10.70
N LEU A 230 14.40 -15.66 11.00
CA LEU A 230 13.78 -15.39 12.30
C LEU A 230 12.84 -16.53 12.67
N ILE A 231 12.98 -17.06 13.88
CA ILE A 231 11.99 -17.97 14.47
C ILE A 231 11.04 -17.13 15.31
N THR A 232 9.76 -17.11 14.94
CA THR A 232 8.78 -16.19 15.52
C THR A 232 7.39 -16.81 15.67
N THR A 233 6.50 -16.10 16.36
CA THR A 233 5.08 -16.42 16.48
C THR A 233 4.30 -15.21 17.00
N PHE A 234 2.99 -15.19 16.74
CA PHE A 234 2.04 -14.35 17.47
C PHE A 234 1.09 -15.18 18.34
N ASN A 235 1.40 -16.45 18.59
CA ASN A 235 0.65 -17.26 19.55
C ASN A 235 0.85 -16.68 20.96
N ILE A 236 -0.21 -16.15 21.54
CA ILE A 236 -0.15 -15.32 22.75
C ILE A 236 0.40 -16.10 23.95
N HIS A 237 0.04 -17.38 24.07
CA HIS A 237 0.57 -18.25 25.13
C HIS A 237 2.07 -18.47 24.97
N THR A 238 2.52 -18.76 23.74
CA THR A 238 3.96 -18.91 23.47
C THR A 238 4.73 -17.61 23.74
N VAL A 239 4.14 -16.45 23.40
CA VAL A 239 4.74 -15.14 23.69
C VAL A 239 4.79 -14.87 25.19
N ALA A 240 3.73 -15.21 25.93
CA ALA A 240 3.68 -15.08 27.39
C ALA A 240 4.78 -15.90 28.07
N ASP A 241 4.92 -17.16 27.67
CA ASP A 241 5.96 -18.06 28.18
C ASP A 241 7.37 -17.56 27.84
N TRP A 242 7.60 -17.17 26.58
CA TRP A 242 8.88 -16.63 26.12
C TRP A 242 9.28 -15.37 26.88
N LYS A 243 8.36 -14.42 27.12
CA LYS A 243 8.63 -13.22 27.92
C LYS A 243 8.68 -13.50 29.43
N GLY A 244 8.04 -14.57 29.91
CA GLY A 244 7.81 -14.80 31.34
C GLY A 244 6.81 -13.80 31.95
N VAL A 245 5.74 -13.49 31.22
CA VAL A 245 4.69 -12.53 31.63
C VAL A 245 3.31 -13.16 31.54
N THR A 246 2.28 -12.46 32.00
CA THR A 246 0.89 -12.95 31.89
C THR A 246 0.38 -12.93 30.44
N VAL A 247 -0.61 -13.76 30.13
CA VAL A 247 -1.29 -13.78 28.81
C VAL A 247 -1.84 -12.39 28.44
N ALA A 248 -2.38 -11.66 29.41
CA ALA A 248 -2.92 -10.32 29.19
C ALA A 248 -1.84 -9.29 28.81
N GLU A 249 -0.65 -9.38 29.42
CA GLU A 249 0.49 -8.53 29.08
C GLU A 249 1.09 -8.89 27.72
N ALA A 250 1.17 -10.19 27.40
CA ALA A 250 1.58 -10.66 26.09
C ALA A 250 0.63 -10.17 24.98
N GLN A 251 -0.69 -10.25 25.21
CA GLN A 251 -1.71 -9.74 24.29
C GLN A 251 -1.48 -8.27 23.98
N LYS A 252 -1.33 -7.43 25.03
CA LYS A 252 -1.09 -5.99 24.87
C LYS A 252 0.19 -5.71 24.07
N ALA A 253 1.25 -6.48 24.30
CA ALA A 253 2.51 -6.30 23.57
C ALA A 253 2.37 -6.62 22.07
N VAL A 254 1.65 -7.69 21.72
CA VAL A 254 1.38 -8.06 20.32
C VAL A 254 0.45 -7.05 19.64
N GLU A 255 -0.62 -6.63 20.32
CA GLU A 255 -1.60 -5.67 19.78
C GLU A 255 -1.02 -4.27 19.59
N ALA A 256 -0.19 -3.80 20.53
CA ALA A 256 0.41 -2.47 20.48
C ALA A 256 1.24 -2.26 19.21
N ASP A 257 1.87 -3.31 18.70
CA ASP A 257 2.66 -3.24 17.48
C ASP A 257 1.81 -3.29 16.21
N TRP A 258 0.92 -4.28 16.10
CA TRP A 258 0.05 -4.45 14.94
C TRP A 258 -0.85 -3.21 14.72
N LEU A 259 -1.31 -2.59 15.80
CA LEU A 259 -2.15 -1.38 15.73
C LEU A 259 -1.34 -0.10 15.58
N ASN A 260 0.00 -0.16 15.57
CA ASN A 260 0.83 1.04 15.52
C ASN A 260 0.78 1.66 14.12
N PRO A 261 0.12 2.84 13.96
CA PRO A 261 0.05 3.50 12.66
C PRO A 261 1.42 4.02 12.18
N LEU A 262 2.44 4.01 13.04
CA LEU A 262 3.82 4.40 12.73
C LEU A 262 4.65 3.27 12.10
N SER A 263 4.24 2.00 12.27
CA SER A 263 4.94 0.81 11.75
C SER A 263 4.59 0.50 10.28
N LEU A 264 4.43 1.52 9.44
CA LEU A 264 3.99 1.32 8.06
C LEU A 264 4.94 0.39 7.29
N GLY A 265 4.42 -0.73 6.79
CA GLY A 265 5.18 -1.70 5.98
C GLY A 265 6.08 -2.63 6.79
N TYR A 266 5.98 -2.61 8.12
CA TYR A 266 6.71 -3.46 9.04
C TYR A 266 5.76 -4.19 10.00
N LEU A 267 6.18 -5.36 10.48
CA LEU A 267 5.65 -6.01 11.67
C LEU A 267 6.79 -6.19 12.66
N ASN A 268 6.64 -5.77 13.92
CA ASN A 268 7.56 -6.17 14.97
C ASN A 268 7.19 -7.56 15.47
N LEU A 269 8.07 -8.51 15.17
CA LEU A 269 7.88 -9.92 15.47
C LEU A 269 8.73 -10.33 16.68
N PRO A 270 8.24 -11.15 17.61
CA PRO A 270 9.07 -11.75 18.67
C PRO A 270 10.22 -12.56 18.06
N ASP A 271 11.45 -12.37 18.54
CA ASP A 271 12.55 -13.28 18.26
C ASP A 271 12.58 -14.37 19.33
N LEU A 272 12.09 -15.56 18.99
CA LEU A 272 12.05 -16.67 19.94
C LEU A 272 13.45 -17.20 20.29
N SER A 273 14.49 -16.77 19.58
CA SER A 273 15.89 -17.09 19.87
C SER A 273 16.47 -16.17 20.95
N LEU A 274 15.91 -14.96 21.10
CA LEU A 274 16.40 -13.92 22.02
C LEU A 274 15.30 -13.47 22.97
N ARG A 275 15.43 -13.78 24.25
CA ARG A 275 14.37 -13.54 25.24
C ARG A 275 13.96 -12.07 25.32
N GLY A 276 12.66 -11.80 25.12
CA GLY A 276 12.05 -10.48 25.29
C GLY A 276 12.31 -9.47 24.15
N GLN A 277 12.99 -9.87 23.08
CA GLN A 277 13.33 -9.00 21.95
C GLN A 277 12.31 -9.08 20.82
N PHE A 278 11.90 -7.91 20.31
CA PHE A 278 11.11 -7.79 19.09
C PHE A 278 11.98 -7.27 17.96
N VAL A 279 11.76 -7.78 16.75
CA VAL A 279 12.52 -7.44 15.55
C VAL A 279 11.58 -6.85 14.49
N PRO A 280 11.87 -5.66 13.94
CA PRO A 280 11.09 -5.06 12.86
C PRO A 280 11.33 -5.82 11.54
N VAL A 281 10.31 -6.54 11.09
CA VAL A 281 10.35 -7.32 9.85
C VAL A 281 9.63 -6.57 8.72
N PRO A 282 10.30 -6.27 7.61
CA PRO A 282 9.69 -5.63 6.45
C PRO A 282 8.71 -6.58 5.74
N LEU A 283 7.41 -6.32 5.85
CA LEU A 283 6.33 -7.11 5.25
C LEU A 283 6.50 -7.33 3.75
N LEU A 284 6.98 -6.29 3.06
CA LEU A 284 7.10 -6.29 1.61
C LEU A 284 8.42 -6.92 1.12
N HIS A 285 9.21 -7.50 2.03
CA HIS A 285 10.46 -8.19 1.72
C HIS A 285 10.55 -9.58 2.40
N LEU A 286 9.39 -10.20 2.62
CA LEU A 286 9.29 -11.61 3.03
C LEU A 286 9.52 -12.52 1.83
N HIS A 287 10.47 -13.45 1.97
CA HIS A 287 10.83 -14.43 0.93
C HIS A 287 10.22 -15.79 1.20
N GLU A 288 10.24 -16.25 2.45
CA GLU A 288 9.75 -17.58 2.84
C GLU A 288 9.11 -17.56 4.24
N ILE A 289 8.12 -18.42 4.43
CA ILE A 289 7.46 -18.68 5.70
C ILE A 289 7.24 -20.19 5.80
N GLU A 290 7.83 -20.82 6.81
CA GLU A 290 7.74 -22.25 7.05
C GLU A 290 7.23 -22.53 8.48
N PRO A 291 6.29 -23.46 8.68
CA PRO A 291 5.93 -23.90 10.02
C PRO A 291 7.12 -24.57 10.70
N CYS A 292 7.37 -24.24 11.97
CA CYS A 292 8.29 -25.03 12.78
C CYS A 292 7.57 -26.32 13.20
N VAL A 293 8.12 -27.48 12.81
CA VAL A 293 7.66 -28.81 13.23
C VAL A 293 8.18 -29.12 14.62
#